data_AF-A0A822G4V7-F1
#
_entry.id   AF-A0A822G4V7-F1
#
_cell.length_a   1.000
_cell.length_b   1.000
_cell.length_c   1.000
_cell.angle_alpha   90.00
_cell.angle_beta   90.00
_cell.angle_gamma   90.00
#
_symmetry.space_group_name_H-M   'P 1'
#
loop_
_entity.id
_entity.type
_entity.pdbx_description
1 polymer ?
#
loop_
_entity_poly.entity_id
_entity_poly.type
_entity_poly.pdbx_seq_one_letter_code
_entity_poly.pdbx_strand_id
1 'polypeptide(L)'
;TISPLDNSTPSHFQKNTSIGTLLDELFIEEWTISSSYEDYFAICSPTHCNFECVIRNNILHVATLVRGLYGGLTIGLRFIIWNVTGLYRLMKIRLGSRHITAY
;
A
#
# COMPACT_ATOMS: atom_id res chain seq x y z
N THR A 1 18.49 18.30 -27.01
CA THR A 1 19.93 18.50 -27.20
C THR A 1 20.54 18.67 -25.83
N ILE A 2 21.45 17.77 -25.43
CA ILE A 2 22.20 17.86 -24.17
C ILE A 2 23.41 18.76 -24.44
N SER A 3 23.48 19.92 -23.80
CA SER A 3 24.63 20.81 -23.89
C SER A 3 25.73 20.32 -22.93
N PRO A 4 26.99 20.26 -23.35
CA PRO A 4 28.10 19.91 -22.47
C PRO A 4 28.31 21.00 -21.41
N LEU A 5 28.82 20.60 -20.24
CA LEU A 5 29.19 21.51 -19.16
C LEU A 5 30.36 22.39 -19.62
N ASP A 6 30.09 23.66 -19.88
CA ASP A 6 31.07 24.66 -20.30
C ASP A 6 31.91 25.12 -19.11
N ASN A 7 33.23 25.25 -19.28
CA ASN A 7 34.14 25.72 -18.23
C ASN A 7 34.23 27.24 -18.13
N SER A 8 33.67 27.95 -19.12
CA SER A 8 33.70 29.41 -19.22
C SER A 8 32.45 30.06 -18.63
N THR A 9 31.40 29.29 -18.37
CA THR A 9 30.21 29.75 -17.66
C THR A 9 30.49 29.85 -16.17
N PRO A 10 30.25 31.00 -15.52
CA PRO A 10 30.32 31.11 -14.08
C PRO A 10 29.26 30.19 -13.45
N SER A 11 29.68 29.31 -12.54
CA SER A 11 28.79 28.49 -11.70
C SER A 11 29.02 28.88 -10.26
N HIS A 12 27.94 28.80 -9.47
CA HIS A 12 27.98 29.10 -8.05
C HIS A 12 28.88 28.11 -7.30
N PHE A 13 28.84 26.83 -7.70
CA PHE A 13 29.66 25.79 -7.12
C PHE A 13 30.93 25.53 -7.93
N GLN A 14 32.07 25.57 -7.25
CA GLN A 14 33.32 25.11 -7.84
C GLN A 14 33.33 23.57 -7.93
N LYS A 15 34.04 23.03 -8.92
CA LYS A 15 34.16 21.56 -9.11
C LYS A 15 34.80 20.83 -7.91
N ASN A 16 35.48 21.57 -7.04
CA ASN A 16 36.14 21.05 -5.84
C ASN A 16 35.28 21.20 -4.57
N THR A 17 34.05 21.72 -4.69
CA THR A 17 33.15 21.89 -3.55
C THR A 17 32.72 20.53 -3.00
N SER A 18 32.71 20.41 -1.68
CA SER A 18 32.32 19.17 -1.00
C SER A 18 30.82 18.91 -1.13
N ILE A 19 30.43 17.63 -1.17
CA ILE A 19 29.01 17.26 -1.25
C ILE A 19 28.18 17.80 -0.07
N GLY A 20 28.80 17.97 1.11
CA GLY A 20 28.14 18.54 2.28
C GLY A 20 27.69 19.98 2.04
N THR A 21 28.57 20.79 1.44
CA THR A 21 28.25 22.19 1.08
C THR A 21 27.15 22.27 0.02
N LEU A 22 27.11 21.34 -0.94
CA LEU A 22 26.02 21.29 -1.93
C LEU A 22 24.69 20.94 -1.27
N LEU A 23 24.68 20.05 -0.28
CA LEU A 23 23.47 19.70 0.48
C LEU A 23 22.97 20.86 1.33
N ASP A 24 23.87 21.58 2.00
CA ASP A 24 23.52 22.75 2.82
C ASP A 24 22.88 23.86 1.97
N GLU A 25 23.33 24.01 0.72
CA GLU A 25 22.78 24.99 -0.23
C GLU A 25 21.74 24.38 -1.19
N LEU A 26 21.24 23.18 -0.90
CA LEU A 26 20.19 22.47 -1.66
C LEU A 26 20.50 22.35 -3.17
N PHE A 27 21.77 22.36 -3.57
CA PHE A 27 22.22 22.35 -4.96
C PHE A 27 21.72 23.56 -5.78
N ILE A 28 21.43 24.68 -5.13
CA ILE A 28 20.87 25.86 -5.78
C ILE A 28 22.00 26.68 -6.41
N GLU A 29 22.06 26.70 -7.75
CA GLU A 29 23.06 27.47 -8.51
C GLU A 29 22.69 28.96 -8.61
N GLU A 30 21.42 29.26 -8.89
CA GLU A 30 20.94 30.64 -9.02
C GLU A 30 19.51 30.76 -8.48
N TRP A 31 19.26 31.82 -7.70
CA TRP A 31 17.92 32.19 -7.26
C TRP A 31 17.26 33.07 -8.32
N THR A 32 16.31 32.51 -9.07
CA THR A 32 15.45 33.29 -9.96
C THR A 32 14.32 33.92 -9.13
N ILE A 33 14.53 35.15 -8.68
CA ILE A 33 13.57 35.95 -7.87
C ILE A 33 12.44 36.52 -8.77
N SER A 34 12.04 35.79 -9.81
CA SER A 34 10.96 36.20 -10.71
C SER A 34 9.57 35.85 -10.16
N SER A 35 9.49 35.02 -9.12
CA SER A 35 8.27 34.75 -8.37
C SER A 35 8.19 35.67 -7.16
N SER A 36 7.08 36.38 -7.01
CA SER A 36 6.84 37.15 -5.80
C SER A 36 6.58 36.19 -4.63
N TYR A 37 7.24 36.44 -3.50
CA TYR A 37 7.02 35.68 -2.28
C TYR A 37 5.56 35.76 -1.82
N GLU A 38 4.92 36.92 -2.06
CA GLU A 38 3.52 37.17 -1.70
C GLU A 38 2.55 36.26 -2.47
N ASP A 39 2.75 36.07 -3.78
CA ASP A 39 1.90 35.19 -4.60
C ASP A 39 2.01 33.73 -4.14
N TYR A 40 3.23 33.27 -3.84
CA TYR A 40 3.46 31.92 -3.31
C TYR A 40 2.79 31.73 -1.94
N PHE A 41 2.95 32.71 -1.05
CA PHE A 41 2.36 32.67 0.29
C PHE A 41 0.82 32.70 0.23
N ALA A 42 0.24 33.49 -0.67
CA ALA A 42 -1.21 33.57 -0.88
C ALA A 42 -1.80 32.23 -1.36
N ILE A 43 -1.09 31.48 -2.19
CA ILE A 43 -1.51 30.15 -2.64
C ILE A 43 -1.38 29.11 -1.52
N CYS A 44 -0.32 29.19 -0.71
CA CYS A 44 -0.02 28.22 0.34
C CYS A 44 -0.68 28.52 1.70
N SER A 45 -1.35 29.66 1.87
CA SER A 45 -2.11 30.01 3.08
C SER A 45 -3.62 30.04 2.80
N PRO A 46 -4.24 28.89 2.43
CA PRO A 46 -5.68 28.84 2.28
C PRO A 46 -6.34 29.10 3.64
N THR A 47 -7.32 29.98 3.68
CA THR A 47 -8.16 30.24 4.87
C THR A 47 -8.94 29.01 5.33
N HIS A 48 -9.13 28.04 4.43
CA HIS A 48 -9.76 26.77 4.71
C HIS A 48 -8.91 25.62 4.18
N CYS A 49 -8.39 24.80 5.09
CA CYS A 49 -7.77 23.53 4.72
C CYS A 49 -8.85 22.55 4.28
N ASN A 50 -8.98 22.34 2.97
CA ASN A 50 -9.74 21.20 2.45
C ASN A 50 -8.88 19.95 2.57
N PHE A 51 -8.98 19.28 3.71
CA PHE A 51 -8.53 17.91 3.80
C PHE A 51 -9.52 17.07 3.01
N GLU A 52 -9.07 16.49 1.89
CA GLU A 52 -9.78 15.36 1.32
C GLU A 52 -9.77 14.25 2.37
N CYS A 53 -10.88 14.12 3.10
CA CYS A 53 -11.20 12.92 3.83
C CYS A 53 -11.38 11.81 2.79
N VAL A 54 -10.26 11.23 2.34
CA VAL A 54 -10.27 10.02 1.54
C VAL A 54 -10.85 8.95 2.45
N ILE A 55 -12.16 8.74 2.37
CA ILE A 55 -12.86 7.67 3.10
C ILE A 55 -12.36 6.37 2.46
N ARG A 56 -11.19 5.92 2.92
CA ARG A 56 -10.58 4.64 2.57
C ARG A 56 -11.27 3.49 3.29
N ASN A 57 -12.53 3.67 3.64
CA ASN A 57 -13.43 2.66 4.18
C ASN A 57 -14.66 2.63 3.29
N ASN A 58 -14.47 2.09 2.08
CA ASN A 58 -15.57 1.75 1.19
C ASN A 58 -16.59 0.93 1.98
N ILE A 59 -17.81 1.45 2.16
CA ILE A 59 -18.91 0.78 2.88
C ILE A 59 -19.13 -0.65 2.35
N LEU A 60 -18.86 -0.85 1.06
CA LEU A 60 -18.84 -2.15 0.39
C LEU A 60 -17.86 -3.15 1.02
N HIS A 61 -16.69 -2.70 1.47
CA HIS A 61 -15.68 -3.54 2.11
C HIS A 61 -16.17 -4.08 3.45
N VAL A 62 -16.75 -3.20 4.29
CA VAL A 62 -17.33 -3.59 5.58
C VAL A 62 -18.52 -4.53 5.38
N ALA A 63 -19.42 -4.23 4.42
CA ALA A 63 -20.57 -5.08 4.13
C ALA A 63 -20.17 -6.47 3.58
N THR A 64 -19.05 -6.56 2.85
CA THR A 64 -18.53 -7.84 2.34
C THR A 64 -17.91 -8.67 3.46
N LEU A 65 -17.15 -8.04 4.36
CA LEU A 65 -16.58 -8.72 5.54
C LEU A 65 -17.68 -9.29 6.45
N VAL A 66 -18.70 -8.49 6.75
CA VAL A 66 -19.83 -8.93 7.58
C VAL A 66 -20.54 -10.11 6.93
N ARG A 67 -20.89 -10.01 5.64
CA ARG A 67 -21.53 -11.12 4.91
C ARG A 67 -20.65 -12.36 4.84
N GLY A 68 -19.33 -12.18 4.68
CA GLY A 68 -18.35 -13.26 4.70
C GLY A 68 -18.22 -13.95 6.06
N LEU A 69 -18.29 -13.20 7.16
CA LEU A 69 -18.27 -13.76 8.52
C LEU A 69 -19.54 -14.56 8.82
N TYR A 70 -20.71 -13.98 8.58
CA TYR A 70 -22.00 -14.66 8.82
C TYR A 70 -22.20 -15.87 7.90
N GLY A 71 -21.96 -15.68 6.60
CA GLY A 71 -22.11 -16.72 5.59
C GLY A 71 -21.03 -17.79 5.71
N GLY A 72 -19.76 -17.39 5.78
CA GLY A 72 -18.61 -18.28 5.83
C GLY A 72 -18.58 -19.16 7.07
N LEU A 73 -18.94 -18.63 8.25
CA LEU A 73 -18.98 -19.42 9.47
C LEU A 73 -20.07 -20.50 9.39
N THR A 74 -21.27 -20.13 8.95
CA THR A 74 -22.43 -21.05 8.92
C THR A 74 -22.28 -22.10 7.82
N ILE A 75 -21.90 -21.68 6.62
CA ILE A 75 -21.74 -22.56 5.45
C ILE A 75 -20.48 -23.41 5.62
N GLY A 76 -19.38 -22.81 6.10
CA GLY A 76 -18.13 -23.51 6.38
C GLY A 76 -18.32 -24.61 7.44
N LEU A 77 -19.01 -24.31 8.55
CA LEU A 77 -19.26 -25.31 9.59
C LEU A 77 -20.12 -26.47 9.07
N ARG A 78 -21.18 -26.19 8.31
CA ARG A 78 -22.01 -27.23 7.67
C ARG A 78 -21.21 -28.10 6.70
N PHE A 79 -20.33 -27.49 5.91
CA PHE A 79 -19.46 -28.22 4.99
C PHE A 79 -18.50 -29.14 5.75
N ILE A 80 -17.87 -28.66 6.81
CA ILE A 80 -16.98 -29.48 7.65
C ILE A 80 -17.74 -30.66 8.26
N ILE A 81 -18.92 -30.43 8.83
CA ILE A 81 -19.74 -31.50 9.43
C ILE A 81 -20.10 -32.58 8.39
N TRP A 82 -20.51 -32.18 7.19
CA TRP A 82 -20.82 -33.11 6.10
C TRP A 82 -19.60 -33.96 5.72
N ASN A 83 -18.45 -33.32 5.53
CA ASN A 83 -17.21 -34.02 5.18
C ASN A 83 -16.73 -34.96 6.28
N VAL A 84 -16.76 -34.53 7.54
CA VAL A 84 -16.33 -35.33 8.70
C VAL A 84 -17.24 -36.54 8.91
N THR A 85 -18.57 -36.37 8.82
CA THR A 85 -19.51 -37.49 8.97
C THR A 85 -19.41 -38.49 7.82
N GLY A 86 -19.21 -38.02 6.58
CA GLY A 86 -18.94 -38.87 5.43
C GLY A 86 -17.64 -39.65 5.60
N LEU A 87 -16.56 -38.98 5.99
CA LEU A 87 -15.26 -39.61 6.26
C LEU A 87 -15.36 -40.65 7.38
N TYR A 88 -16.05 -40.32 8.48
CA TYR A 88 -16.29 -41.24 9.60
C TYR A 88 -17.07 -42.49 9.15
N ARG A 89 -18.11 -42.33 8.34
CA ARG A 89 -18.86 -43.46 7.76
C ARG A 89 -17.96 -44.34 6.88
N LEU A 90 -17.16 -43.74 6.01
CA LEU A 90 -16.22 -44.47 5.15
C LEU A 90 -15.15 -45.21 5.96
N MET A 91 -14.61 -44.57 7.00
CA MET A 91 -13.65 -45.19 7.91
C MET A 91 -14.27 -46.35 8.68
N LYS A 92 -15.52 -46.21 9.17
CA LYS A 92 -16.24 -47.28 9.88
C LYS A 92 -16.52 -48.48 8.96
N ILE A 93 -16.96 -48.25 7.72
CA ILE A 93 -17.17 -49.32 6.73
C ILE A 93 -15.85 -50.04 6.43
N ARG A 94 -14.76 -49.29 6.21
CA ARG A 94 -13.43 -49.87 5.98
C ARG A 94 -12.90 -50.65 7.20
N LEU A 95 -13.19 -50.21 8.42
CA LEU A 95 -12.82 -50.95 9.64
C LEU A 95 -13.63 -52.23 9.80
N GLY A 96 -14.93 -52.20 9.49
CA GLY A 96 -15.80 -53.38 9.51
C GLY A 96 -15.40 -54.43 8.47
N SER A 97 -15.05 -54.02 7.25
CA SER A 97 -14.56 -54.94 6.21
C SER A 97 -13.23 -55.60 6.58
N ARG A 98 -12.33 -54.90 7.28
CA ARG A 98 -11.08 -55.48 7.79
C ARG A 98 -11.29 -56.58 8.83
N HIS A 99 -12.40 -56.56 9.56
CA HIS A 99 -12.75 -57.58 10.55
C HIS A 99 -13.36 -58.85 9.93
N ILE A 100 -13.98 -58.75 8.75
CA ILE A 100 -14.64 -59.88 8.07
C ILE A 100 -13.65 -60.67 7.19
N THR A 101 -12.61 -60.02 6.66
CA THR A 101 -11.55 -60.70 5.89
C THR A 101 -10.48 -61.39 6.74
N ALA A 102 -10.65 -61.42 8.06
CA ALA A 102 -9.71 -62.00 9.02
C ALA A 102 -10.22 -63.31 9.67
N TYR A 103 -11.31 -63.89 9.15
CA TYR A 103 -11.89 -65.17 9.59
C TYR A 103 -12.11 -66.10 8.41
#